data_AF-A0A1Y1MS91-F1
#
_entry.id   AF-A0A1Y1MS91-F1
#
_cell.length_a   1.000
_cell.length_b   1.000
_cell.length_c   1.000
_cell.angle_alpha   90.00
_cell.angle_beta   90.00
_cell.angle_gamma   90.00
#
_symmetry.space_group_name_H-M   'P 1'
#
loop_
_entity.id
_entity.type
_entity.pdbx_description
1 polymer ?
#
loop_
_entity_poly.entity_id
_entity_poly.type
_entity_poly.pdbx_seq_one_letter_code
_entity_poly.pdbx_strand_id
1 'polypeptide(L)'
;TPIPMSLCHIDGSICKTDKSTLMKALIKEIDNNSEPPPMDVIIYDGFFILHQMKDLPASFGNIARKILQIVTNNNAQRIDVVFDRYFHPSIKDCERDLRGGGRSASYYVIAGPQQVRPADFSKELRSINFKEALVEFLINFWTDNSFTCFIKNKTLNINFDQCYSFKVVNNEVIRTIDIDLS
;
A
#
# COMPACT_ATOMS: atom_id res chain seq x y z
N THR A 1 8.67 -6.12 38.66
CA THR A 1 9.70 -5.20 38.14
C THR A 1 9.35 -3.79 38.57
N PRO A 2 10.26 -3.02 39.18
CA PRO A 2 9.96 -1.65 39.61
C PRO A 2 9.66 -0.78 38.39
N ILE A 3 8.57 -0.02 38.44
CA ILE A 3 8.16 0.88 37.36
C ILE A 3 8.93 2.20 37.53
N PRO A 4 9.51 2.77 36.46
CA PRO A 4 10.22 4.05 36.54
C PRO A 4 9.35 5.15 37.15
N MET A 5 9.91 5.97 38.03
CA MET A 5 9.21 7.11 38.66
C MET A 5 8.66 8.12 37.65
N SER A 6 9.17 8.14 36.41
CA SER A 6 8.64 8.95 35.31
C SER A 6 7.27 8.48 34.79
N LEU A 7 6.84 7.27 35.15
CA LEU A 7 5.58 6.64 34.69
C LEU A 7 4.58 6.43 35.83
N CYS A 8 4.86 6.95 37.03
CA CYS A 8 4.03 6.77 38.22
C CYS A 8 3.70 8.11 38.89
N HIS A 9 2.53 8.17 39.50
CA HIS A 9 2.17 9.18 40.48
C HIS A 9 2.96 8.95 41.78
N ILE A 10 2.99 9.97 42.65
CA ILE A 10 3.74 9.94 43.92
C ILE A 10 3.24 8.83 44.87
N ASP A 11 2.00 8.39 44.72
CA ASP A 11 1.39 7.28 45.46
C ASP A 11 1.74 5.88 44.90
N GLY A 12 2.58 5.81 43.86
CA GLY A 12 3.00 4.58 43.20
C GLY A 12 1.99 4.02 42.19
N SER A 13 0.86 4.70 41.96
CA SER A 13 -0.06 4.36 40.89
C SER A 13 0.52 4.75 39.52
N ILE A 14 0.23 3.98 38.47
CA ILE A 14 0.75 4.27 37.13
C ILE A 14 0.04 5.50 36.57
N CYS A 15 0.77 6.44 35.98
CA CYS A 15 0.24 7.56 35.22
C CYS A 15 -0.51 7.05 33.97
N LYS A 16 -1.78 6.65 34.15
CA LYS A 16 -2.66 6.23 33.07
C LYS A 16 -3.57 7.39 32.70
N THR A 17 -3.20 8.13 31.68
CA THR A 17 -4.16 8.98 30.98
C THR A 17 -4.99 8.07 30.08
N ASP A 18 -6.29 7.99 30.36
CA ASP A 18 -7.22 7.30 29.49
C ASP A 18 -7.17 7.99 28.11
N LYS A 19 -6.71 7.26 27.09
CA LYS A 19 -6.57 7.76 25.71
C LYS A 19 -7.90 8.35 25.21
N SER A 20 -9.03 7.89 25.75
CA SER A 20 -10.36 8.39 25.43
C SER A 20 -10.62 9.81 25.95
N THR A 21 -9.95 10.26 27.02
CA THR A 21 -10.17 11.59 27.61
C THR A 21 -9.66 12.70 26.70
N LEU A 22 -8.49 12.50 26.08
CA LEU A 22 -7.95 13.43 25.09
C LEU A 22 -8.85 13.52 23.85
N MET A 23 -9.29 12.37 23.32
CA MET A 23 -10.23 12.32 22.20
C MET A 23 -11.53 13.07 22.53
N LYS A 24 -12.11 12.84 23.71
CA LYS A 24 -13.32 13.53 24.18
C LYS A 24 -13.13 15.03 24.31
N ALA A 25 -11.96 15.50 24.78
CA ALA A 25 -11.65 16.92 24.87
C ALA A 25 -11.52 17.55 23.47
N LEU A 26 -10.81 16.90 22.55
CA LEU A 26 -10.64 17.38 21.18
C LEU A 26 -11.97 17.44 20.40
N ILE A 27 -12.86 16.44 20.56
CA ILE A 27 -14.18 16.42 19.92
C ILE A 27 -15.05 17.61 20.36
N LYS A 28 -14.91 18.08 21.61
CA LYS A 28 -15.67 19.24 22.11
C LYS A 28 -15.26 20.56 21.46
N GLU A 29 -14.03 20.64 20.96
CA GLU A 29 -13.47 21.84 20.29
C GLU A 29 -13.74 21.83 18.77
N ILE A 30 -14.27 20.74 18.21
CA ILE A 30 -14.60 20.66 16.79
C ILE A 30 -16.02 21.24 16.58
N ASP A 31 -16.08 22.36 15.89
CA ASP A 31 -17.34 22.98 15.45
C ASP A 31 -17.96 22.11 14.33
N ASN A 32 -19.03 21.37 14.64
CA ASN A 32 -19.62 20.34 13.76
C ASN A 32 -20.40 20.89 12.54
N ASN A 33 -20.18 22.15 12.15
CA ASN A 33 -21.07 22.86 11.23
C ASN A 33 -20.70 22.77 9.74
N SER A 34 -19.66 22.01 9.38
CA SER A 34 -19.29 21.79 7.98
C SER A 34 -19.04 20.32 7.68
N GLU A 35 -19.68 19.80 6.64
CA GLU A 35 -19.28 18.52 6.06
C GLU A 35 -17.79 18.58 5.67
N PRO A 36 -17.03 17.49 5.86
CA PRO A 36 -15.65 17.44 5.40
C PRO A 36 -15.61 17.72 3.90
N PRO A 37 -14.60 18.45 3.41
CA PRO A 37 -14.41 18.62 1.98
C PRO A 37 -14.28 17.25 1.30
N PRO A 38 -14.65 17.15 0.01
CA PRO A 38 -14.48 15.92 -0.75
C PRO A 38 -13.03 15.46 -0.71
N MET A 39 -12.81 14.15 -0.56
CA MET A 39 -11.44 13.59 -0.54
C MET A 39 -10.83 13.66 -1.92
N ASP A 40 -9.85 14.54 -2.11
CA ASP A 40 -9.15 14.73 -3.39
C ASP A 40 -8.05 13.69 -3.64
N VAL A 41 -7.41 13.22 -2.56
CA VAL A 41 -6.25 12.33 -2.58
C VAL A 41 -6.45 11.14 -1.64
N ILE A 42 -6.15 9.93 -2.09
CA ILE A 42 -6.10 8.73 -1.24
C ILE A 42 -4.76 8.04 -1.42
N ILE A 43 -4.13 7.68 -0.29
CA ILE A 43 -2.87 6.95 -0.26
C ILE A 43 -3.13 5.55 0.29
N TYR A 44 -2.71 4.54 -0.45
CA TYR A 44 -2.81 3.15 -0.04
C TYR A 44 -1.43 2.55 0.24
N ASP A 45 -1.33 1.72 1.27
CA ASP A 45 -0.23 0.75 1.38
C ASP A 45 -0.56 -0.46 0.50
N GLY A 46 0.24 -0.66 -0.55
CA GLY A 46 0.02 -1.66 -1.57
C GLY A 46 0.12 -3.10 -1.06
N PHE A 47 1.09 -3.40 -0.18
CA PHE A 47 1.20 -4.74 0.40
C PHE A 47 0.13 -4.99 1.46
N PHE A 48 -0.29 -3.95 2.18
CA PHE A 48 -1.40 -4.07 3.10
C PHE A 48 -2.71 -4.44 2.37
N ILE A 49 -3.00 -3.84 1.21
CA ILE A 49 -4.17 -4.23 0.39
C ILE A 49 -4.12 -5.72 0.06
N LEU A 50 -2.97 -6.21 -0.40
CA LEU A 50 -2.77 -7.62 -0.75
C LEU A 50 -3.02 -8.55 0.44
N HIS A 51 -2.54 -8.18 1.63
CA HIS A 51 -2.77 -8.94 2.85
C HIS A 51 -4.24 -8.96 3.31
N GLN A 52 -5.02 -7.93 2.97
CA GLN A 52 -6.45 -7.89 3.29
C GLN A 52 -7.34 -8.68 2.31
N MET A 53 -6.82 -9.09 1.16
CA MET A 53 -7.60 -9.87 0.18
C MET A 53 -7.79 -11.32 0.65
N LYS A 54 -8.97 -11.63 1.18
CA LYS A 54 -9.34 -13.01 1.56
C LYS A 54 -9.43 -13.94 0.35
N ASP A 55 -10.10 -13.49 -0.71
CA ASP A 55 -10.28 -14.27 -1.95
C ASP A 55 -9.35 -13.76 -3.04
N LEU A 56 -8.11 -14.24 -3.04
CA LEU A 56 -7.12 -13.94 -4.07
C LEU A 56 -7.43 -14.70 -5.38
N PRO A 57 -7.63 -13.99 -6.51
CA PRO A 57 -7.84 -14.62 -7.80
C PRO A 57 -6.73 -15.61 -8.19
N ALA A 58 -7.05 -16.54 -9.09
CA ALA A 58 -6.16 -17.64 -9.46
C ALA A 58 -4.94 -17.20 -10.30
N SER A 59 -5.02 -16.09 -11.05
CA SER A 59 -3.94 -15.61 -11.92
C SER A 59 -3.49 -14.20 -11.58
N PHE A 60 -2.23 -13.88 -11.88
CA PHE A 60 -1.66 -12.56 -11.61
C PHE A 60 -2.41 -11.41 -12.30
N GLY A 61 -2.88 -11.61 -13.53
CA GLY A 61 -3.67 -10.60 -14.24
C GLY A 61 -5.01 -10.31 -13.53
N ASN A 62 -5.64 -11.34 -12.97
CA ASN A 62 -6.88 -11.16 -12.21
C ASN A 62 -6.63 -10.51 -10.85
N ILE A 63 -5.50 -10.80 -10.20
CA ILE A 63 -5.06 -10.11 -8.97
C ILE A 63 -4.84 -8.63 -9.26
N ALA A 64 -4.07 -8.30 -10.31
CA ALA A 64 -3.78 -6.92 -10.69
C ALA A 64 -5.04 -6.11 -11.03
N ARG A 65 -6.01 -6.73 -11.74
CA ARG A 65 -7.32 -6.13 -12.00
C ARG A 65 -8.10 -5.87 -10.72
N LYS A 66 -8.09 -6.82 -9.78
CA LYS A 66 -8.79 -6.69 -8.50
C LYS A 66 -8.18 -5.59 -7.62
N ILE A 67 -6.85 -5.48 -7.58
CA ILE A 67 -6.16 -4.37 -6.89
C ILE A 67 -6.61 -3.05 -7.50
N LEU A 68 -6.54 -2.91 -8.82
CA LEU A 68 -6.92 -1.69 -9.50
C LEU A 68 -8.37 -1.29 -9.18
N GLN A 69 -9.29 -2.25 -9.27
CA GLN A 69 -10.69 -2.05 -8.89
C GLN A 69 -10.85 -1.52 -7.47
N ILE A 70 -10.16 -2.10 -6.49
CA ILE A 70 -10.22 -1.66 -5.08
C ILE A 70 -9.70 -0.23 -4.95
N VAL A 71 -8.53 0.07 -5.50
CA VAL A 71 -7.91 1.40 -5.32
C VAL A 71 -8.64 2.50 -6.09
N THR A 72 -9.35 2.18 -7.18
CA THR A 72 -10.13 3.16 -7.95
C THR A 72 -11.58 3.31 -7.50
N ASN A 73 -12.10 2.41 -6.65
CA ASN A 73 -13.50 2.44 -6.19
C ASN A 73 -13.74 3.47 -5.07
N ASN A 74 -13.54 4.75 -5.41
CA ASN A 74 -13.74 5.91 -4.54
C ASN A 74 -13.94 7.16 -5.40
N ASN A 75 -14.13 8.33 -4.78
CA ASN A 75 -14.33 9.60 -5.49
C ASN A 75 -13.06 10.46 -5.63
N ALA A 76 -11.91 10.00 -5.14
CA ALA A 76 -10.66 10.77 -5.16
C ALA A 76 -10.14 10.98 -6.59
N GLN A 77 -9.66 12.18 -6.88
CA GLN A 77 -9.07 12.51 -8.18
C GLN A 77 -7.64 11.96 -8.31
N ARG A 78 -6.92 11.86 -7.19
CA ARG A 78 -5.57 11.29 -7.12
C ARG A 78 -5.54 10.09 -6.18
N ILE A 79 -4.91 9.02 -6.64
CA ILE A 79 -4.70 7.80 -5.87
C ILE A 79 -3.21 7.48 -5.91
N ASP A 80 -2.56 7.36 -4.76
CA ASP A 80 -1.17 6.95 -4.65
C ASP A 80 -1.11 5.55 -4.01
N VAL A 81 -0.62 4.55 -4.74
CA VAL A 81 -0.42 3.19 -4.23
C VAL A 81 1.05 3.01 -3.89
N VAL A 82 1.34 2.94 -2.59
CA VAL A 82 2.70 2.95 -2.07
C VAL A 82 3.16 1.54 -1.72
N PHE A 83 4.24 1.08 -2.35
CA PHE A 83 4.93 -0.16 -2.04
C PHE A 83 6.24 0.11 -1.30
N ASP A 84 6.47 -0.65 -0.24
CA ASP A 84 7.73 -0.64 0.50
C ASP A 84 8.90 -1.05 -0.41
N ARG A 85 9.98 -0.26 -0.38
CA ARG A 85 11.26 -0.63 -0.98
C ARG A 85 12.17 -1.36 -0.01
N TYR A 86 12.91 -2.33 -0.53
CA TYR A 86 13.86 -3.13 0.23
C TYR A 86 15.30 -2.77 -0.16
N PHE A 87 15.91 -1.87 0.61
CA PHE A 87 17.32 -1.55 0.52
C PHE A 87 18.13 -2.38 1.53
N HIS A 88 19.39 -2.65 1.17
CA HIS A 88 20.35 -3.31 2.04
C HIS A 88 21.69 -2.53 2.00
N PRO A 89 22.33 -2.27 3.16
CA PRO A 89 21.86 -2.59 4.51
C PRO A 89 20.70 -1.69 4.97
N SER A 90 19.85 -2.20 5.86
CA SER A 90 18.72 -1.48 6.45
C SER A 90 18.51 -1.84 7.92
N ILE A 91 18.02 -0.87 8.70
CA ILE A 91 17.63 -1.06 10.12
C ILE A 91 16.59 -2.19 10.29
N LYS A 92 15.74 -2.42 9.28
CA LYS A 92 14.71 -3.47 9.28
C LYS A 92 15.22 -4.86 8.83
N ASP A 93 16.51 -5.02 8.53
CA ASP A 93 17.02 -6.31 8.02
C ASP A 93 16.84 -7.43 9.06
N CYS A 94 17.20 -7.17 10.33
CA CYS A 94 17.02 -8.15 11.41
C CYS A 94 15.55 -8.59 11.59
N GLU A 95 14.60 -7.65 11.54
CA GLU A 95 13.18 -7.97 11.64
C GLU A 95 12.69 -8.79 10.44
N ARG A 96 13.21 -8.52 9.24
CA ARG A 96 12.87 -9.27 8.03
C ARG A 96 13.39 -10.70 8.10
N ASP A 97 14.62 -10.90 8.58
CA ASP A 97 15.21 -12.22 8.78
C ASP A 97 14.36 -13.04 9.76
N LEU A 98 13.91 -12.44 10.86
CA LEU A 98 12.99 -13.07 11.82
C LEU A 98 11.66 -13.50 11.19
N ARG A 99 11.15 -12.75 10.20
CA ARG A 99 9.93 -13.08 9.46
C ARG A 99 10.16 -14.09 8.33
N GLY A 100 11.42 -14.47 8.07
CA GLY A 100 11.83 -15.32 6.95
C GLY A 100 11.81 -14.60 5.59
N GLY A 101 11.86 -13.27 5.57
CA GLY A 101 11.72 -12.41 4.39
C GLY A 101 13.06 -11.98 3.79
N GLY A 102 13.97 -12.94 3.58
CA GLY A 102 15.28 -12.67 2.99
C GLY A 102 15.22 -12.46 1.47
N ARG A 103 16.27 -11.83 0.92
CA ARG A 103 16.54 -11.89 -0.53
C ARG A 103 17.13 -13.27 -0.84
N SER A 104 16.44 -14.04 -1.67
CA SER A 104 16.98 -15.29 -2.23
C SER A 104 17.96 -14.97 -3.35
N ALA A 105 18.93 -15.85 -3.59
CA ALA A 105 19.85 -15.74 -4.72
C ALA A 105 19.15 -15.86 -6.09
N SER A 106 17.97 -16.49 -6.14
CA SER A 106 17.18 -16.66 -7.36
C SER A 106 16.18 -15.52 -7.56
N TYR A 107 16.21 -14.89 -8.73
CA TYR A 107 15.20 -13.94 -9.17
C TYR A 107 13.83 -14.61 -9.32
N TYR A 108 12.76 -13.89 -8.99
CA TYR A 108 11.39 -14.32 -9.27
C TYR A 108 10.90 -13.63 -10.54
N VAL A 109 10.25 -14.35 -11.44
CA VAL A 109 9.74 -13.81 -12.70
C VAL A 109 8.27 -14.16 -12.85
N ILE A 110 7.45 -13.14 -13.12
CA ILE A 110 6.06 -13.32 -13.53
C ILE A 110 6.01 -13.23 -15.06
N ALA A 111 5.81 -14.37 -15.71
CA ALA A 111 5.83 -14.52 -17.16
C ALA A 111 4.66 -13.81 -17.86
N GLY A 112 3.54 -13.59 -17.15
CA GLY A 112 2.41 -12.85 -17.71
C GLY A 112 1.11 -13.00 -16.95
N PRO A 113 0.03 -12.35 -17.42
CA PRO A 113 -1.22 -12.23 -16.69
C PRO A 113 -1.98 -13.56 -16.52
N GLN A 114 -1.73 -14.54 -17.39
CA GLN A 114 -2.36 -15.87 -17.32
C GLN A 114 -1.63 -16.82 -16.38
N GLN A 115 -0.43 -16.46 -15.91
CA GLN A 115 0.29 -17.30 -14.96
C GLN A 115 -0.52 -17.45 -13.67
N VAL A 116 -0.69 -18.71 -13.27
CA VAL A 116 -1.36 -19.09 -12.03
C VAL A 116 -0.49 -18.66 -10.85
N ARG A 117 -1.12 -18.04 -9.85
CA ARG A 117 -0.42 -17.62 -8.65
C ARG A 117 0.09 -18.83 -7.86
N PRO A 118 1.14 -18.66 -7.03
CA PRO A 118 1.54 -19.66 -6.06
C PRO A 118 0.38 -20.08 -5.16
N ALA A 119 0.36 -21.37 -4.79
CA ALA A 119 -0.67 -21.93 -3.90
C ALA A 119 -0.69 -21.18 -2.55
N ASP A 120 0.49 -21.00 -1.95
CA ASP A 120 0.69 -20.22 -0.73
C ASP A 120 1.20 -18.80 -1.04
N PHE A 121 0.28 -17.95 -1.49
CA PHE A 121 0.59 -16.56 -1.86
C PHE A 121 1.11 -15.74 -0.66
N SER A 122 0.58 -15.99 0.54
CA SER A 122 0.98 -15.29 1.77
C SER A 122 2.43 -15.57 2.16
N LYS A 123 2.92 -16.78 1.90
CA LYS A 123 4.33 -17.13 2.06
C LYS A 123 5.21 -16.41 1.04
N GLU A 124 4.80 -16.38 -0.23
CA GLU A 124 5.56 -15.70 -1.28
C GLU A 124 5.63 -14.18 -1.07
N LEU A 125 4.57 -13.58 -0.52
CA LEU A 125 4.58 -12.19 -0.06
C LEU A 125 5.58 -11.88 1.06
N ARG A 126 6.36 -12.84 1.57
CA ARG A 126 7.51 -12.56 2.46
C ARG A 126 8.80 -12.36 1.67
N SER A 127 8.90 -12.93 0.47
CA SER A 127 10.07 -12.85 -0.38
C SER A 127 10.19 -11.46 -1.01
N ILE A 128 11.36 -10.83 -0.84
CA ILE A 128 11.65 -9.51 -1.43
C ILE A 128 11.62 -9.61 -2.96
N ASN A 129 12.21 -10.66 -3.53
CA ASN A 129 12.28 -10.86 -4.97
C ASN A 129 10.88 -11.03 -5.59
N PHE A 130 9.98 -11.72 -4.88
CA PHE A 130 8.59 -11.87 -5.31
C PHE A 130 7.85 -10.53 -5.27
N LYS A 131 8.03 -9.76 -4.19
CA LYS A 131 7.43 -8.43 -4.04
C LYS A 131 7.85 -7.49 -5.16
N GLU A 132 9.15 -7.43 -5.45
CA GLU A 132 9.70 -6.58 -6.52
C GLU A 132 9.12 -6.99 -7.88
N ALA A 133 9.14 -8.29 -8.21
CA ALA A 133 8.57 -8.82 -9.45
C ALA A 133 7.06 -8.55 -9.57
N LEU A 134 6.32 -8.60 -8.46
CA LEU A 134 4.89 -8.32 -8.44
C LEU A 134 4.61 -6.85 -8.75
N VAL A 135 5.34 -5.92 -8.13
CA VAL A 135 5.15 -4.48 -8.36
C VAL A 135 5.52 -4.11 -9.80
N GLU A 136 6.62 -4.64 -10.32
CA GLU A 136 7.02 -4.47 -11.72
C GLU A 136 5.95 -5.00 -12.69
N PHE A 137 5.37 -6.17 -12.39
CA PHE A 137 4.25 -6.71 -13.15
C PHE A 137 3.03 -5.77 -13.13
N LEU A 138 2.67 -5.19 -11.98
CA LEU A 138 1.55 -4.24 -11.89
C LEU A 138 1.79 -3.00 -12.75
N ILE A 139 2.98 -2.41 -12.67
CA ILE A 139 3.39 -1.22 -13.42
C ILE A 139 3.29 -1.44 -14.92
N ASN A 140 3.66 -2.63 -15.39
CA ASN A 140 3.61 -2.97 -16.81
C ASN A 140 2.21 -3.40 -17.25
N PHE A 141 1.47 -4.12 -16.40
CA PHE A 141 0.15 -4.62 -16.78
C PHE A 141 -0.90 -3.52 -16.84
N TRP A 142 -0.82 -2.51 -15.96
CA TRP A 142 -1.80 -1.41 -15.93
C TRP A 142 -1.69 -0.42 -17.10
N THR A 143 -0.74 -0.57 -18.02
CA THR A 143 -0.70 0.22 -19.26
C THR A 143 -1.71 -0.25 -20.32
N ASP A 144 -2.38 -1.38 -20.10
CA ASP A 144 -3.36 -1.93 -21.04
C ASP A 144 -4.63 -1.05 -21.12
N ASN A 145 -5.08 -0.75 -22.33
CA ASN A 145 -6.23 0.12 -22.59
C ASN A 145 -7.57 -0.43 -22.06
N SER A 146 -7.65 -1.72 -21.73
CA SER A 146 -8.80 -2.31 -21.03
C SER A 146 -9.01 -1.74 -19.63
N PHE A 147 -8.00 -1.04 -19.05
CA PHE A 147 -8.09 -0.43 -17.72
C PHE A 147 -8.60 1.01 -17.71
N THR A 148 -8.85 1.60 -18.88
CA THR A 148 -9.43 2.95 -19.01
C THR A 148 -10.71 3.13 -18.22
N CYS A 149 -11.55 2.09 -18.15
CA CYS A 149 -12.81 2.10 -17.41
C CYS A 149 -12.66 2.16 -15.88
N PHE A 150 -11.50 1.76 -15.34
CA PHE A 150 -11.22 1.85 -13.90
C PHE A 150 -10.57 3.19 -13.54
N ILE A 151 -9.56 3.61 -14.31
CA ILE A 151 -8.83 4.86 -14.05
C ILE A 151 -9.72 6.08 -14.36
N LYS A 152 -10.45 6.06 -15.48
CA LYS A 152 -11.32 7.16 -15.92
C LYS A 152 -10.59 8.51 -15.92
N ASN A 153 -11.12 9.50 -15.21
CA ASN A 153 -10.56 10.83 -15.05
C ASN A 153 -9.62 10.97 -13.84
N LYS A 154 -9.23 9.88 -13.19
CA LYS A 154 -8.33 9.88 -12.03
C LYS A 154 -6.87 9.84 -12.46
N THR A 155 -6.01 10.29 -11.56
CA THR A 155 -4.56 10.07 -11.63
C THR A 155 -4.18 8.97 -10.66
N LEU A 156 -3.60 7.89 -11.16
CA LEU A 156 -3.11 6.78 -10.35
C LEU A 156 -1.58 6.80 -10.33
N ASN A 157 -0.98 6.91 -9.16
CA ASN A 157 0.46 6.85 -8.98
C ASN A 157 0.86 5.57 -8.25
N ILE A 158 2.02 5.03 -8.61
CA ILE A 158 2.63 3.87 -7.96
C ILE A 158 4.12 4.12 -7.82
N ASN A 159 4.68 3.89 -6.64
CA ASN A 159 6.13 3.95 -6.43
C ASN A 159 6.74 2.56 -6.54
N PHE A 160 7.91 2.49 -7.19
CA PHE A 160 8.75 1.31 -7.17
C PHE A 160 10.23 1.71 -7.19
N ASP A 161 10.86 1.71 -8.34
CA ASP A 161 12.17 2.31 -8.58
C ASP A 161 12.05 3.81 -8.87
N GLN A 162 10.95 4.19 -9.52
CA GLN A 162 10.51 5.56 -9.80
C GLN A 162 9.03 5.71 -9.41
N CYS A 163 8.50 6.93 -9.47
CA CYS A 163 7.07 7.18 -9.37
C CYS A 163 6.43 7.12 -10.76
N TYR A 164 5.60 6.11 -11.02
CA TYR A 164 4.86 5.98 -12.26
C TYR A 164 3.44 6.52 -12.09
N SER A 165 3.05 7.46 -12.95
CA SER A 165 1.73 8.06 -13.03
C SER A 165 0.97 7.51 -14.23
N PHE A 166 -0.28 7.09 -14.01
CA PHE A 166 -1.20 6.56 -15.01
C PHE A 166 -2.40 7.50 -15.15
N LYS A 167 -2.67 7.91 -16.39
CA LYS A 167 -3.82 8.75 -16.77
C LYS A 167 -4.45 8.22 -18.05
N VAL A 168 -5.75 8.46 -18.22
CA VAL A 168 -6.43 8.17 -19.49
C VAL A 168 -6.43 9.42 -20.36
N VAL A 169 -5.86 9.32 -21.56
CA VAL A 169 -5.88 10.38 -22.57
C VAL A 169 -6.31 9.76 -23.89
N ASN A 170 -7.30 10.36 -24.57
CA ASN A 170 -7.84 9.83 -25.83
C ASN A 170 -8.26 8.35 -25.77
N ASN A 171 -8.80 7.91 -24.62
CA ASN A 171 -9.22 6.53 -24.37
C ASN A 171 -8.06 5.50 -24.41
N GLU A 172 -6.84 5.96 -24.14
CA GLU A 172 -5.65 5.13 -23.95
C GLU A 172 -5.04 5.41 -22.57
N VAL A 173 -4.47 4.38 -21.94
CA VAL A 173 -3.77 4.55 -20.67
C VAL A 173 -2.32 4.98 -20.96
N ILE A 174 -1.99 6.20 -20.56
CA ILE A 174 -0.64 6.73 -20.66
C ILE A 174 0.05 6.60 -19.30
N ARG A 175 1.22 5.96 -19.30
CA ARG A 175 2.14 5.91 -18.17
C ARG A 175 3.26 6.93 -18.36
N THR A 176 3.44 7.81 -17.38
CA THR A 176 4.54 8.78 -17.30
C THR A 176 5.32 8.58 -16.02
N ILE A 177 6.58 9.02 -15.99
CA ILE A 177 7.37 9.08 -14.76
C ILE A 177 7.20 10.47 -14.15
N ASP A 178 6.79 10.53 -12.90
CA ASP A 178 6.71 11.77 -12.13
C ASP A 178 8.06 12.00 -11.45
N ILE A 179 8.85 12.92 -12.01
CA ILE A 179 10.23 13.18 -11.57
C ILE A 179 10.24 13.85 -10.20
N ASP A 180 9.22 14.64 -9.86
CA ASP A 180 9.16 15.37 -8.59
C ASP A 180 8.84 14.45 -7.41
N LEU A 181 8.22 13.31 -7.69
CA LEU A 181 7.87 12.27 -6.71
C LEU A 181 8.79 11.04 -6.75
N SER A 182 9.82 11.05 -7.61
CA SER A 182 10.78 9.94 -7.78
C SER A 182 12.00 10.06 -6.88
#